data_AF-B9WLY4-F1
#
_entry.id   AF-B9WLY4-F1
#
_cell.length_a   1.000
_cell.length_b   1.000
_cell.length_c   1.000
_cell.angle_alpha   90.00
_cell.angle_beta   90.00
_cell.angle_gamma   90.00
#
_symmetry.space_group_name_H-M   'P 1'
#
loop_
_entity.id
_entity.type
_entity.pdbx_description
1 polymer ?
#
loop_
_entity_poly.entity_id
_entity_poly.type
_entity_poly.pdbx_seq_one_letter_code
_entity_poly.pdbx_strand_id
1 'polypeptide(L)'
;MKATTYVKEQANIKMLIDKYSTIAQMASNYLYNEYCLKFTKLGGYANWQLQQWKENQSKSVDYELESLYSSYFDSDEFKQLSDLEKKEIMLDYEEKFSCDDNNTPVFTDEFTMKDLYTILNLDYELVYPPAK
;
A
#
# COMPACT_ATOMS: atom_id res chain seq x y z
N MET A 1 11.90 4.02 -47.26
CA MET A 1 12.76 3.12 -46.46
C MET A 1 12.43 3.12 -44.97
N LYS A 2 12.10 4.26 -44.32
CA LYS A 2 11.69 4.25 -42.89
C LYS A 2 10.50 3.33 -42.60
N ALA A 3 9.44 3.36 -43.41
CA ALA A 3 8.26 2.52 -43.22
C ALA A 3 8.58 1.00 -43.22
N THR A 4 9.51 0.54 -44.06
CA THR A 4 9.88 -0.89 -44.16
C THR A 4 10.79 -1.34 -43.01
N THR A 5 11.64 -0.46 -42.48
CA THR A 5 12.44 -0.72 -41.27
C THR A 5 11.55 -0.83 -40.04
N TYR A 6 10.56 0.05 -39.89
CA TYR A 6 9.59 0.05 -38.79
C TYR A 6 8.79 -1.25 -38.70
N VAL A 7 8.39 -1.85 -39.83
CA VAL A 7 7.61 -3.09 -39.84
C VAL A 7 8.43 -4.29 -39.31
N LYS A 8 9.72 -4.38 -39.66
CA LYS A 8 10.60 -5.44 -39.15
C LYS A 8 10.94 -5.24 -37.67
N GLU A 9 11.18 -4.00 -37.26
CA GLU A 9 11.41 -3.66 -35.85
C GLU A 9 10.16 -3.94 -34.99
N GLN A 10 8.97 -3.65 -35.49
CA GLN A 10 7.73 -3.92 -34.78
C GLN A 10 7.49 -5.43 -34.56
N ALA A 11 7.83 -6.27 -35.55
CA ALA A 11 7.76 -7.72 -35.39
C ALA A 11 8.74 -8.23 -34.33
N ASN A 12 9.97 -7.71 -34.32
CA ASN A 12 10.98 -8.06 -33.31
C ASN A 12 10.57 -7.60 -31.90
N ILE A 13 10.04 -6.37 -31.78
CA ILE A 13 9.53 -5.83 -30.51
C ILE A 13 8.40 -6.71 -29.97
N LYS A 14 7.43 -7.10 -30.81
CA LYS A 14 6.35 -8.00 -30.39
C LYS A 14 6.89 -9.34 -29.90
N MET A 15 7.83 -9.94 -30.62
CA MET A 15 8.46 -11.20 -30.20
C MET A 15 9.18 -11.07 -28.85
N LEU A 16 9.87 -9.95 -28.63
CA LEU A 16 10.53 -9.67 -27.35
C LEU A 16 9.50 -9.49 -26.23
N ILE A 17 8.43 -8.73 -26.46
CA ILE A 17 7.33 -8.57 -25.51
C ILE A 17 6.77 -9.94 -25.13
N ASP A 18 6.40 -10.77 -26.11
CA ASP A 18 5.84 -12.10 -25.85
C ASP A 18 6.80 -12.98 -25.02
N LYS A 19 8.10 -12.94 -25.34
CA LYS A 19 9.13 -13.68 -24.61
C LYS A 19 9.23 -13.21 -23.17
N TYR A 20 9.32 -11.90 -22.94
CA TYR A 20 9.46 -11.36 -21.58
C TYR A 20 8.17 -11.47 -20.77
N SER A 21 7.00 -11.31 -21.39
CA SER A 21 5.72 -11.58 -20.75
C SER A 21 5.62 -13.04 -20.31
N THR A 22 6.04 -13.98 -21.15
CA THR A 22 6.07 -15.41 -20.78
C THR A 22 6.98 -15.66 -19.57
N ILE A 23 8.19 -15.10 -19.56
CA ILE A 23 9.13 -15.22 -18.44
C ILE A 23 8.54 -14.60 -17.17
N ALA A 24 7.91 -13.42 -17.30
CA ALA A 24 7.27 -12.74 -16.18
C ALA A 24 6.13 -13.58 -15.60
N GLN A 25 5.26 -14.16 -16.44
CA GLN A 25 4.19 -15.07 -15.98
C GLN A 25 4.74 -16.26 -15.20
N MET A 26 5.82 -16.89 -15.70
CA MET A 26 6.46 -18.02 -15.01
C MET A 26 7.04 -17.61 -13.66
N ALA A 27 7.76 -16.48 -13.61
CA ALA A 27 8.33 -15.95 -12.38
C ALA A 27 7.24 -15.55 -11.37
N SER A 28 6.16 -14.91 -11.84
CA SER A 28 5.00 -14.56 -11.03
C SER A 28 4.31 -15.77 -10.44
N ASN A 29 4.14 -16.86 -11.20
CA ASN A 29 3.57 -18.11 -10.67
C ASN A 29 4.41 -18.69 -9.54
N TYR A 30 5.73 -18.68 -9.69
CA TYR A 30 6.64 -19.13 -8.63
C TYR A 30 6.50 -18.25 -7.38
N LEU A 31 6.60 -16.93 -7.54
CA LEU A 31 6.47 -15.99 -6.43
C LEU A 31 5.10 -16.08 -5.76
N TYR A 32 4.03 -16.19 -6.53
CA TYR A 32 2.68 -16.34 -6.02
C TYR A 32 2.58 -17.51 -5.04
N ASN A 33 3.10 -18.69 -5.41
CA ASN A 33 3.11 -19.86 -4.54
C ASN A 33 3.91 -19.63 -3.25
N GLU A 34 5.08 -18.98 -3.35
CA GLU A 34 5.89 -18.62 -2.17
C GLU A 34 5.13 -17.66 -1.24
N TYR A 35 4.41 -16.68 -1.80
CA TYR A 35 3.58 -15.76 -1.03
C TYR A 35 2.37 -16.45 -0.40
N CYS A 36 1.69 -17.35 -1.10
CA CYS A 36 0.63 -18.18 -0.51
C CYS A 36 1.13 -18.96 0.71
N LEU A 37 2.33 -19.56 0.62
CA LEU A 37 2.96 -20.26 1.73
C LEU A 37 3.31 -19.30 2.88
N LYS A 38 3.84 -18.12 2.55
CA LYS A 38 4.16 -17.07 3.53
C LYS A 38 2.91 -16.63 4.29
N PHE A 39 1.82 -16.31 3.59
CA PHE A 39 0.57 -15.88 4.23
C PHE A 39 -0.04 -17.00 5.07
N THR A 40 0.01 -18.25 4.60
CA THR A 40 -0.42 -19.41 5.40
C THR A 40 0.34 -19.47 6.74
N LYS A 41 1.66 -19.25 6.73
CA LYS A 41 2.48 -19.21 7.96
C LYS A 41 2.17 -18.03 8.88
N LEU A 42 1.69 -16.92 8.32
CA LEU A 42 1.24 -15.72 9.06
C LEU A 42 -0.22 -15.82 9.53
N GLY A 43 -0.88 -16.96 9.30
CA GLY A 43 -2.26 -17.20 9.71
C GLY A 43 -3.31 -16.62 8.76
N GLY A 44 -2.94 -16.28 7.53
CA GLY A 44 -3.85 -15.76 6.51
C GLY A 44 -3.30 -14.53 5.78
N TYR A 45 -3.88 -14.23 4.62
CA TYR A 45 -3.57 -12.99 3.90
C TYR A 45 -4.19 -11.78 4.60
N ALA A 46 -5.37 -11.94 5.21
CA ALA A 46 -6.03 -10.89 5.97
C ALA A 46 -5.17 -10.37 7.14
N ASN A 47 -4.47 -11.28 7.84
CA ASN A 47 -3.55 -10.89 8.92
C ASN A 47 -2.38 -10.05 8.41
N TRP A 48 -1.84 -10.40 7.24
CA TRP A 48 -0.78 -9.61 6.61
C TRP A 48 -1.31 -8.22 6.19
N GLN A 49 -2.50 -8.14 5.61
CA GLN A 49 -3.13 -6.86 5.24
C GLN A 49 -3.35 -5.98 6.47
N LEU A 50 -3.84 -6.55 7.57
CA LEU A 50 -4.00 -5.85 8.85
C LEU A 50 -2.67 -5.31 9.36
N GLN A 51 -1.60 -6.12 9.31
CA GLN A 51 -0.28 -5.68 9.73
C GLN A 51 0.24 -4.52 8.86
N GLN A 52 0.11 -4.62 7.54
CA GLN A 52 0.53 -3.55 6.63
C GLN A 52 -0.28 -2.27 6.82
N TRP A 53 -1.58 -2.38 7.06
CA TRP A 53 -2.42 -1.23 7.35
C TRP A 53 -1.99 -0.54 8.65
N LYS A 54 -1.69 -1.29 9.72
CA LYS A 54 -1.15 -0.74 10.97
C LYS A 54 0.21 -0.07 10.78
N GLU A 55 1.10 -0.67 10.01
CA GLU A 55 2.42 -0.09 9.69
C GLU A 55 2.32 1.18 8.82
N ASN A 56 1.32 1.29 7.96
CA ASN A 56 1.08 2.49 7.17
C ASN A 56 0.42 3.60 8.00
N GLN A 57 -0.51 3.24 8.89
CA GLN A 57 -1.07 4.15 9.89
C GLN A 57 0.03 4.76 10.77
N SER A 58 0.94 3.94 11.31
CA SER A 58 2.02 4.44 12.15
C SER A 58 3.01 5.34 11.40
N LYS A 59 3.23 5.11 10.10
CA LYS A 59 4.03 6.01 9.25
C LYS A 59 3.33 7.33 8.93
N SER A 60 2.00 7.37 8.95
CA SER A 60 1.24 8.61 8.75
C SER A 60 1.12 9.46 10.01
N VAL A 61 1.42 8.91 11.18
CA VAL A 61 1.46 9.66 12.44
C VAL A 61 2.74 10.50 12.47
N ASP A 62 2.57 11.82 12.53
CA ASP A 62 3.67 12.76 12.76
C ASP A 62 4.02 12.77 14.25
N TYR A 63 4.91 11.87 14.65
CA TYR A 63 5.37 11.74 16.03
C TYR A 63 6.07 13.00 16.56
N GLU A 64 6.68 13.82 15.68
CA GLU A 64 7.27 15.10 16.10
C GLU A 64 6.17 16.10 16.48
N LEU A 65 5.10 16.16 15.69
CA LEU A 65 3.94 16.98 15.99
C LEU A 65 3.18 16.48 17.24
N GLU A 66 2.99 15.17 17.40
CA GLU A 66 2.35 14.58 18.59
C GLU A 66 3.13 14.92 19.88
N SER A 67 4.47 14.85 19.81
CA SER A 67 5.36 15.24 20.91
C SER A 67 5.26 16.74 21.22
N LEU A 68 5.08 17.59 20.20
CA LEU A 68 4.88 19.02 20.37
C LEU A 68 3.57 19.34 21.09
N TYR A 69 2.46 18.69 20.72
CA TYR A 69 1.18 18.83 21.43
C TYR A 69 1.31 18.41 22.89
N SER A 70 1.94 17.26 23.13
CA SER A 70 2.16 16.76 24.50
C SER A 70 2.95 17.76 25.35
N SER A 71 4.02 18.32 24.78
CA SER A 71 4.83 19.35 25.45
C SER A 71 4.04 20.65 25.68
N TYR A 72 3.18 21.03 24.75
CA TYR A 72 2.32 22.20 24.87
C TYR A 72 1.26 22.03 25.96
N PHE A 73 0.65 20.84 26.09
CA PHE A 73 -0.31 20.54 27.16
C PHE A 73 0.28 20.68 28.56
N ASP A 74 1.58 20.40 28.73
CA ASP A 74 2.30 20.58 29.99
C ASP A 74 2.70 22.03 30.27
N SER A 75 2.64 22.90 29.26
CA SER A 75 3.07 24.30 29.34
C SER A 75 2.13 25.16 30.21
N ASP A 76 2.69 26.21 30.81
CA ASP A 76 1.90 27.15 31.60
C ASP A 76 0.98 28.03 30.73
N GLU A 77 1.32 28.23 29.45
CA GLU A 77 0.43 28.87 28.47
C GLU A 77 -0.87 28.09 28.33
N PHE A 78 -0.79 26.78 28.11
CA PHE A 78 -1.98 25.94 27.97
C PHE A 78 -2.82 25.94 29.25
N LYS A 79 -2.19 25.90 30.43
CA LYS A 79 -2.91 25.94 31.72
C LYS A 79 -3.70 27.24 31.93
N GLN A 80 -3.23 28.35 31.38
CA GLN A 80 -3.87 29.66 31.50
C GLN A 80 -5.03 29.88 30.52
N LEU A 81 -5.17 29.04 29.49
CA LEU A 81 -6.29 29.09 28.55
C LEU A 81 -7.64 28.84 29.24
N SER A 82 -8.69 29.39 28.64
CA SER A 82 -10.06 29.09 29.02
C SER A 82 -10.42 27.63 28.73
N ASP A 83 -11.43 27.11 29.41
CA ASP A 83 -11.89 25.73 29.20
C ASP A 83 -12.39 25.49 27.77
N LEU A 84 -12.91 26.52 27.11
CA LEU A 84 -13.35 26.45 25.72
C LEU A 84 -12.16 26.26 24.78
N GLU A 85 -11.11 27.08 24.93
CA GLU A 85 -9.89 27.02 24.11
C GLU A 85 -9.15 25.69 24.33
N LYS A 86 -9.03 25.24 25.58
CA LYS A 86 -8.46 23.91 25.88
C LYS A 86 -9.22 22.80 25.16
N LYS A 87 -10.54 22.86 25.17
CA LYS A 87 -11.39 21.86 24.51
C LYS A 87 -11.22 21.86 22.99
N GLU A 88 -11.13 23.02 22.35
CA GLU A 88 -10.89 23.11 20.90
C GLU A 88 -9.54 22.50 20.51
N ILE A 89 -8.48 22.78 21.27
CA ILE A 89 -7.15 22.24 21.01
C ILE A 89 -7.10 20.72 21.26
N MET A 90 -7.79 20.23 22.30
CA MET A 90 -7.91 18.79 22.55
C MET A 90 -8.71 18.08 21.46
N LEU A 91 -9.74 18.72 20.90
CA LEU A 91 -10.50 18.18 19.76
C LEU A 91 -9.65 18.09 18.49
N ASP A 92 -8.84 19.11 18.20
CA ASP A 92 -7.91 19.10 17.05
C ASP A 92 -6.80 18.05 17.23
N TYR A 93 -6.33 17.83 18.46
CA TYR A 93 -5.44 16.71 18.78
C TYR A 93 -6.12 15.36 18.57
N GLU A 94 -7.34 15.18 19.07
CA GLU A 94 -8.11 13.96 18.87
C GLU A 94 -8.39 13.72 17.38
N GLU A 95 -8.72 14.73 16.58
CA GLU A 95 -8.95 14.57 15.14
C GLU A 95 -7.70 14.13 14.38
N LYS A 96 -6.52 14.64 14.78
CA LYS A 96 -5.24 14.35 14.11
C LYS A 96 -4.58 13.05 14.53
N PHE A 97 -4.76 12.66 15.79
CA PHE A 97 -4.01 11.56 16.40
C PHE A 97 -4.89 10.43 16.95
N SER A 98 -6.22 10.58 16.98
CA SER A 98 -7.08 9.44 17.32
C SER A 98 -7.08 8.44 16.18
N CYS A 99 -6.53 7.27 16.45
CA CYS A 99 -6.77 6.08 15.64
C CYS A 99 -8.25 5.74 15.76
N ASP A 100 -9.05 6.12 14.75
CA ASP A 100 -10.43 5.65 14.67
C ASP A 100 -10.39 4.14 14.35
N ASP A 101 -10.37 3.31 15.40
CA ASP A 101 -10.39 1.84 15.31
C ASP A 101 -11.60 1.35 14.49
N ASN A 102 -12.65 2.17 14.36
CA ASN A 102 -13.86 1.89 13.58
C ASN A 102 -13.65 1.95 12.06
N ASN A 103 -12.54 2.51 11.57
CA ASN A 103 -12.23 2.57 10.12
C ASN A 103 -11.29 1.45 9.65
N THR A 104 -11.06 0.42 10.47
CA THR A 104 -10.30 -0.75 10.02
C THR A 104 -11.00 -1.40 8.82
N PRO A 105 -10.37 -1.47 7.63
CA PRO A 105 -10.98 -2.09 6.47
C PRO A 105 -11.28 -3.57 6.73
N VAL A 106 -12.35 -4.08 6.13
CA VAL A 106 -12.62 -5.52 6.12
C VAL A 106 -11.62 -6.18 5.18
N PHE A 107 -10.71 -6.97 5.75
CA PHE A 107 -9.70 -7.72 5.01
C PHE A 107 -10.20 -9.10 4.57
N THR A 108 -9.62 -9.63 3.50
CA THR A 108 -10.02 -10.90 2.90
C THR A 108 -8.84 -11.86 2.86
N ASP A 109 -9.08 -13.14 3.13
CA ASP A 109 -8.02 -14.16 2.99
C ASP A 109 -7.78 -14.62 1.55
N GLU A 110 -8.60 -14.17 0.60
CA GLU A 110 -8.37 -14.42 -0.82
C GLU A 110 -7.19 -13.59 -1.32
N PHE A 111 -6.09 -14.26 -1.64
CA PHE A 111 -4.93 -13.67 -2.28
C PHE A 111 -4.96 -14.02 -3.77
N THR A 112 -4.86 -13.03 -4.64
CA THR A 112 -4.89 -13.20 -6.10
C THR A 112 -3.57 -12.80 -6.75
N MET A 113 -3.38 -13.20 -8.02
CA MET A 113 -2.20 -12.77 -8.78
C MET A 113 -2.15 -11.25 -8.95
N LYS A 114 -3.30 -10.57 -8.99
CA LYS A 114 -3.37 -9.11 -9.08
C LYS A 114 -2.85 -8.45 -7.79
N ASP A 115 -3.13 -9.06 -6.64
CA ASP A 115 -2.60 -8.59 -5.35
C ASP A 115 -1.08 -8.74 -5.29
N LEU A 116 -0.52 -9.83 -5.81
CA LEU A 116 0.93 -9.99 -5.92
C LEU A 116 1.57 -8.84 -6.72
N TYR A 117 0.98 -8.49 -7.87
CA TYR A 117 1.48 -7.39 -8.70
C TYR A 117 1.39 -6.04 -8.01
N THR A 118 0.35 -5.83 -7.20
CA THR A 118 0.20 -4.63 -6.37
C THR A 118 1.31 -4.55 -5.31
N ILE A 119 1.61 -5.67 -4.62
CA ILE A 119 2.71 -5.76 -3.64
C ILE A 119 4.07 -5.49 -4.28
N LEU A 120 4.29 -5.98 -5.51
CA LEU A 120 5.53 -5.79 -6.25
C LEU A 120 5.62 -4.42 -6.96
N ASN A 121 4.55 -3.62 -6.92
CA ASN A 121 4.41 -2.36 -7.65
C ASN A 121 4.66 -2.53 -9.17
N LEU A 122 4.02 -3.54 -9.76
CA LEU A 122 4.11 -3.88 -11.18
C LEU A 122 2.74 -3.77 -11.85
N ASP A 123 2.74 -3.43 -13.14
CA ASP A 123 1.54 -3.41 -13.95
C ASP A 123 1.10 -4.83 -14.34
N TYR A 124 -0.06 -5.24 -13.84
CA TYR A 124 -0.65 -6.55 -14.11
C TYR A 124 -1.04 -6.71 -15.59
N GLU A 125 -1.58 -5.66 -16.21
CA GLU A 125 -2.10 -5.72 -17.59
C GLU A 125 -0.98 -5.83 -18.62
N LEU A 126 0.23 -5.40 -18.26
CA LEU A 126 1.43 -5.57 -19.09
C LEU A 126 1.78 -7.05 -19.29
N VAL A 127 1.52 -7.89 -18.29
CA VAL A 127 1.86 -9.32 -18.31
C VAL A 127 0.64 -10.20 -18.62
N TYR A 128 -0.54 -9.79 -18.15
CA TYR A 128 -1.82 -10.46 -18.38
C TYR A 128 -2.79 -9.49 -19.08
N PRO A 129 -2.57 -9.21 -20.37
CA PRO A 129 -3.43 -8.30 -21.11
C PRO A 129 -4.86 -8.86 -21.19
N PRO A 130 -5.89 -7.99 -21.15
CA PRO A 130 -7.28 -8.43 -21.27
C PRO A 130 -7.49 -9.20 -22.57
N ALA A 131 -8.23 -10.30 -22.49
CA ALA A 131 -8.66 -11.04 -23.68
C ALA A 131 -9.46 -10.08 -24.59
N LYS A 132 -9.07 -10.02 -25.86
CA LYS A 132 -9.73 -9.20 -26.88
C LYS A 132 -11.04 -9.81 -27.34
#